data_AF-A0A2E8XMY7-F1
#
_entry.id   AF-A0A2E8XMY7-F1
#
_cell.length_a   1.000
_cell.length_b   1.000
_cell.length_c   1.000
_cell.angle_alpha   90.00
_cell.angle_beta   90.00
_cell.angle_gamma   90.00
#
_symmetry.space_group_name_H-M   'P 1'
#
loop_
_entity.id
_entity.type
_entity.pdbx_description
1 polymer ?
#
loop_
_entity_poly.entity_id
_entity_poly.type
_entity_poly.pdbx_seq_one_letter_code
_entity_poly.pdbx_strand_id
1 'polypeptide(L)'
;MSDTPDQQEPSMEEILASIRRIISEDGEEEVGGEALEADAEEVETLTETEPETVDAEPVAEPGGDLDEDILELTDVIDDEPEPEPAHEPVAELDVPDDKLVSDEVEEVSAASMSGLTAALAATAAVGDGNKTLEELVKEVLRPILKEWLDDNLPDVVDRIVHEEVERISQRAK
;
A
#
# COMPACT_ATOMS: atom_id res chain seq x y z
N MET A 1 23.34 -38.61 15.35
CA MET A 1 23.00 -37.48 16.23
C MET A 1 22.31 -36.47 15.36
N SER A 2 20.98 -36.56 15.26
CA SER A 2 20.15 -35.66 14.47
C SER A 2 18.93 -35.37 15.33
N ASP A 3 19.00 -34.30 16.10
CA ASP A 3 17.85 -33.75 16.81
C ASP A 3 17.79 -32.29 16.38
N THR A 4 16.95 -32.03 15.38
CA THR A 4 16.53 -30.68 15.00
C THR A 4 15.34 -30.36 15.89
N PRO A 5 15.38 -29.32 16.74
CA PRO A 5 14.22 -28.97 17.54
C PRO A 5 13.12 -28.54 16.57
N ASP A 6 11.96 -29.19 16.71
CA ASP A 6 10.71 -28.81 16.07
C ASP A 6 10.58 -27.27 16.08
N GLN A 7 10.42 -26.70 14.88
CA GLN A 7 9.77 -25.41 14.72
C GLN A 7 8.35 -25.60 15.24
N GLN A 8 8.21 -25.43 16.55
CA GLN A 8 6.97 -25.59 17.26
C GLN A 8 6.05 -24.46 16.80
N GLU A 9 5.17 -24.78 15.85
CA GLU A 9 4.09 -23.88 15.46
C GLU A 9 3.36 -23.50 16.75
N PRO A 10 3.29 -22.19 17.09
CA PRO A 10 2.76 -21.76 18.38
C PRO A 10 1.34 -22.28 18.54
N SER A 11 1.04 -22.80 19.73
CA SER A 11 -0.30 -23.29 20.04
C SER A 11 -1.30 -22.13 19.92
N MET A 12 -2.51 -22.42 19.44
CA MET A 12 -3.61 -21.46 19.31
C MET A 12 -3.80 -20.60 20.58
N GLU A 13 -3.59 -21.18 21.75
CA GLU A 13 -3.71 -20.51 23.05
C GLU A 13 -2.61 -19.46 23.29
N GLU A 14 -1.39 -19.69 22.77
CA GLU A 14 -0.27 -18.75 22.84
C GLU A 14 -0.47 -17.57 21.89
N ILE A 15 -1.00 -17.84 20.69
CA ILE A 15 -1.37 -16.80 19.72
C ILE A 15 -2.44 -15.88 20.35
N LEU A 16 -3.48 -16.46 20.96
CA LEU A 16 -4.54 -15.70 21.61
C LEU A 16 -4.06 -14.95 22.86
N ALA A 17 -3.12 -15.52 23.61
CA ALA A 17 -2.51 -14.85 24.76
C ALA A 17 -1.63 -13.66 24.33
N SER A 18 -0.88 -13.79 23.24
CA SER A 18 -0.04 -12.73 22.68
C SER A 18 -0.89 -11.54 22.20
N ILE A 19 -1.97 -11.81 21.45
CA ILE A 19 -2.91 -10.78 21.00
C ILE A 19 -3.57 -10.07 22.19
N ARG A 20 -4.03 -10.83 23.20
CA ARG A 20 -4.62 -10.24 24.41
C ARG A 20 -3.63 -9.34 25.15
N ARG A 21 -2.37 -9.75 25.24
CA ARG A 21 -1.32 -8.94 25.87
C ARG A 21 -1.10 -7.63 25.12
N ILE A 22 -0.97 -7.67 23.80
CA ILE A 22 -0.76 -6.48 22.96
C ILE A 22 -1.92 -5.50 23.12
N ILE A 23 -3.18 -5.97 23.08
CA ILE A 23 -4.36 -5.09 23.21
C ILE A 23 -4.48 -4.48 24.61
N SER A 24 -4.14 -5.25 25.66
CA SER A 24 -4.15 -4.72 27.02
C SER A 24 -2.98 -3.77 27.32
N GLU A 25 -1.87 -3.89 26.59
CA GLU A 25 -0.70 -3.01 26.72
C GLU A 25 -0.84 -1.72 25.89
N ASP A 26 -1.71 -1.72 24.86
CA ASP A 26 -1.93 -0.61 23.91
C ASP A 26 -3.26 0.16 24.12
N GLY A 27 -4.15 -0.31 25.00
CA GLY A 27 -5.52 0.21 25.17
C GLY A 27 -5.73 1.27 26.26
N GLU A 28 -4.68 1.76 26.91
CA GLU A 28 -4.77 2.71 28.03
C GLU A 28 -4.35 4.14 27.66
N GLU A 29 -4.79 4.67 26.50
CA GLU A 29 -4.76 6.12 26.24
C GLU A 29 -6.12 6.63 25.75
N GLU A 30 -6.94 7.05 26.73
CA GLU A 30 -7.89 8.18 26.72
C GLU A 30 -8.93 8.28 25.58
N VAL A 31 -10.11 7.69 25.80
CA VAL A 31 -11.38 8.20 25.22
C VAL A 31 -12.08 9.07 26.27
N GLY A 32 -11.58 10.30 26.43
CA GLY A 32 -12.21 11.38 27.20
C GLY A 32 -13.03 12.27 26.27
N GLY A 33 -14.36 12.18 26.36
CA GLY A 33 -15.27 12.96 25.53
C GLY A 33 -15.41 14.42 25.95
N GLU A 34 -15.82 15.26 25.01
CA GLU A 34 -16.54 16.50 25.30
C GLU A 34 -17.40 16.90 24.09
N ALA A 35 -18.69 17.06 24.36
CA ALA A 35 -19.70 17.61 23.47
C ALA A 35 -19.97 19.06 23.91
N LEU A 36 -19.87 20.03 22.99
CA LEU A 36 -20.40 21.41 23.08
C LEU A 36 -20.59 21.90 21.63
N GLU A 37 -21.79 21.86 21.06
CA GLU A 37 -22.79 22.95 21.00
C GLU A 37 -22.27 24.34 20.58
N ALA A 38 -22.75 24.76 19.40
CA ALA A 38 -23.16 26.11 18.97
C ALA A 38 -22.21 27.30 19.14
N ASP A 39 -21.80 27.90 18.01
CA ASP A 39 -21.95 29.35 17.85
C ASP A 39 -22.24 29.70 16.38
N ALA A 40 -23.28 30.50 16.21
CA ALA A 40 -23.76 31.04 14.95
C ALA A 40 -23.31 32.50 14.85
N GLU A 41 -23.25 32.98 13.61
CA GLU A 41 -23.09 34.38 13.19
C GLU A 41 -21.65 34.91 13.12
N GLU A 42 -21.12 35.07 11.90
CA GLU A 42 -20.81 36.41 11.39
C GLU A 42 -20.78 36.38 9.85
N VAL A 43 -21.84 36.94 9.25
CA VAL A 43 -21.93 37.22 7.81
C VAL A 43 -21.32 38.60 7.59
N GLU A 44 -20.05 38.67 7.18
CA GLU A 44 -19.48 39.91 6.64
C GLU A 44 -19.62 39.93 5.11
N THR A 45 -20.63 40.68 4.68
CA THR A 45 -20.80 41.14 3.30
C THR A 45 -19.72 42.16 2.94
N LEU A 46 -18.83 41.83 2.01
CA LEU A 46 -17.97 42.81 1.35
C LEU A 46 -17.93 42.57 -0.16
N THR A 47 -18.63 43.49 -0.85
CA THR A 47 -18.26 44.11 -2.14
C THR A 47 -18.29 43.25 -3.42
N GLU A 48 -19.35 43.48 -4.18
CA GLU A 48 -19.48 43.42 -5.64
C GLU A 48 -18.17 43.68 -6.38
N THR A 49 -17.65 42.66 -7.06
CA THR A 49 -16.70 42.83 -8.18
C THR A 49 -17.28 42.08 -9.37
N GLU A 50 -17.78 42.86 -10.32
CA GLU A 50 -18.27 42.47 -11.64
C GLU A 50 -17.20 41.62 -12.35
N PRO A 51 -17.47 40.38 -12.78
CA PRO A 51 -16.52 39.65 -13.62
C PRO A 51 -16.61 40.23 -15.04
N GLU A 52 -15.59 41.00 -15.44
CA GLU A 52 -15.30 41.27 -16.84
C GLU A 52 -15.28 39.93 -17.60
N THR A 53 -16.20 39.78 -18.52
CA THR A 53 -16.29 38.66 -19.45
C THR A 53 -15.02 38.65 -20.31
N VAL A 54 -14.07 37.79 -19.99
CA VAL A 54 -13.00 37.45 -20.91
C VAL A 54 -13.63 36.67 -22.05
N ASP A 55 -13.67 37.31 -23.22
CA ASP A 55 -14.05 36.75 -24.50
C ASP A 55 -13.22 35.47 -24.74
N ALA A 56 -13.85 34.31 -24.58
CA ALA A 56 -13.23 33.03 -24.83
C ALA A 56 -13.26 32.75 -26.34
N GLU A 57 -12.20 33.14 -27.06
CA GLU A 57 -11.91 32.53 -28.36
C GLU A 57 -11.68 31.02 -28.16
N PRO A 58 -12.33 30.14 -28.94
CA PRO A 58 -12.10 28.70 -28.82
C PRO A 58 -10.70 28.38 -29.36
N VAL A 59 -9.80 27.99 -28.45
CA VAL A 59 -8.53 27.36 -28.82
C VAL A 59 -8.86 26.07 -29.56
N ALA A 60 -8.44 26.01 -30.82
CA ALA A 60 -8.56 24.85 -31.69
C ALA A 60 -7.98 23.60 -31.01
N GLU A 61 -8.75 22.51 -31.00
CA GLU A 61 -8.27 21.19 -30.62
C GLU A 61 -7.17 20.75 -31.59
N PRO A 62 -5.96 20.40 -31.13
CA PRO A 62 -5.08 19.59 -31.93
C PRO A 62 -5.65 18.16 -31.89
N GLY A 63 -6.54 17.87 -32.84
CA GLY A 63 -6.83 16.50 -33.24
C GLY A 63 -5.51 15.87 -33.70
N GLY A 64 -4.95 15.03 -32.85
CA GLY A 64 -3.83 14.16 -33.14
C GLY A 64 -4.15 12.83 -32.50
N ASP A 65 -4.71 11.93 -33.30
CA ASP A 65 -4.81 10.50 -33.01
C ASP A 65 -3.42 9.98 -32.58
N LEU A 66 -3.23 9.82 -31.28
CA LEU A 66 -2.11 9.07 -30.69
C LEU A 66 -2.63 7.88 -29.87
N ASP A 67 -3.88 7.50 -30.10
CA ASP A 67 -4.54 6.38 -29.45
C ASP A 67 -4.72 5.25 -30.48
N GLU A 68 -3.65 4.49 -30.76
CA GLU A 68 -3.80 3.11 -31.30
C GLU A 68 -2.48 2.30 -31.25
N ASP A 69 -1.29 2.92 -31.12
CA ASP A 69 0.00 2.19 -31.15
C ASP A 69 0.82 2.27 -29.83
N ILE A 70 0.18 2.51 -28.68
CA ILE A 70 0.83 2.33 -27.37
C ILE A 70 0.58 0.89 -26.89
N LEU A 71 1.35 -0.03 -27.48
CA LEU A 71 1.79 -1.29 -26.87
C LEU A 71 0.69 -2.09 -26.15
N GLU A 72 -0.11 -2.83 -26.93
CA GLU A 72 -0.83 -4.00 -26.40
C GLU A 72 0.20 -4.99 -25.84
N LEU A 73 0.49 -4.89 -24.54
CA LEU A 73 1.40 -5.75 -23.76
C LEU A 73 0.91 -7.23 -23.67
N THR A 74 -0.09 -7.58 -24.47
CA THR A 74 -0.71 -8.90 -24.57
C THR A 74 -0.28 -9.67 -25.81
N ASP A 75 0.55 -9.11 -26.69
CA ASP A 75 1.27 -9.89 -27.69
C ASP A 75 2.24 -10.85 -26.99
N VAL A 76 1.74 -12.05 -26.70
CA VAL A 76 2.55 -13.19 -26.30
C VAL A 76 3.47 -13.48 -27.48
N ILE A 77 4.77 -13.22 -27.29
CA ILE A 77 5.80 -13.78 -28.15
C ILE A 77 5.64 -15.29 -28.04
N ASP A 78 5.13 -15.93 -29.09
CA ASP A 78 5.15 -17.38 -29.23
C ASP A 78 6.60 -17.78 -29.43
N ASP A 79 7.29 -18.07 -28.32
CA ASP A 79 8.61 -18.67 -28.31
C ASP A 79 8.45 -20.12 -28.79
N GLU A 80 8.32 -20.30 -30.12
CA GLU A 80 8.48 -21.60 -30.74
C GLU A 80 9.89 -22.08 -30.42
N PRO A 81 10.09 -23.23 -29.74
CA PRO A 81 11.41 -23.61 -29.26
C PRO A 81 12.32 -23.83 -30.46
N GLU A 82 13.23 -22.89 -30.72
CA GLU A 82 14.38 -23.11 -31.58
C GLU A 82 15.12 -24.35 -31.04
N PRO A 83 15.65 -25.22 -31.91
CA PRO A 83 16.37 -26.40 -31.47
C PRO A 83 17.55 -25.97 -30.58
N GLU A 84 17.48 -26.33 -29.30
CA GLU A 84 18.58 -26.12 -28.35
C GLU A 84 19.87 -26.63 -29.00
N PRO A 85 20.93 -25.81 -29.14
CA PRO A 85 22.21 -26.32 -29.56
C PRO A 85 22.60 -27.40 -28.55
N ALA A 86 22.83 -28.62 -29.03
CA ALA A 86 23.27 -29.72 -28.18
C ALA A 86 24.50 -29.25 -27.41
N HIS A 87 24.33 -28.96 -26.12
CA HIS A 87 25.42 -28.64 -25.22
C HIS A 87 26.29 -29.90 -25.13
N GLU A 88 27.38 -29.92 -25.89
CA GLU A 88 28.52 -30.78 -25.56
C GLU A 88 28.91 -30.44 -24.12
N PRO A 89 29.26 -31.43 -23.27
CA PRO A 89 29.66 -31.16 -21.91
C PRO A 89 30.91 -30.30 -21.97
N VAL A 90 30.73 -28.99 -21.75
CA VAL A 90 31.82 -28.08 -21.47
C VAL A 90 32.54 -28.67 -20.28
N ALA A 91 33.78 -29.10 -20.49
CA ALA A 91 34.68 -29.45 -19.41
C ALA A 91 34.55 -28.36 -18.35
N GLU A 92 34.34 -28.73 -17.09
CA GLU A 92 34.36 -27.80 -15.96
C GLU A 92 35.64 -26.98 -16.09
N LEU A 93 35.49 -25.75 -16.59
CA LEU A 93 36.49 -24.74 -16.40
C LEU A 93 36.43 -24.51 -14.91
N ASP A 94 37.49 -24.90 -14.21
CA ASP A 94 37.82 -24.42 -12.87
C ASP A 94 37.98 -22.91 -13.02
N VAL A 95 36.85 -22.19 -13.02
CA VAL A 95 36.83 -20.74 -13.03
C VAL A 95 37.31 -20.40 -11.63
N PRO A 96 38.48 -19.78 -11.48
CA PRO A 96 38.89 -19.32 -10.17
C PRO A 96 37.77 -18.41 -9.66
N ASP A 97 37.47 -18.47 -8.36
CA ASP A 97 36.61 -17.51 -7.65
C ASP A 97 37.25 -16.09 -7.63
N ASP A 98 37.69 -15.61 -8.78
CA ASP A 98 38.23 -14.27 -8.97
C ASP A 98 37.08 -13.30 -8.75
N LYS A 99 37.13 -12.60 -7.61
CA LYS A 99 36.22 -11.51 -7.28
C LYS A 99 36.14 -10.54 -8.46
N LEU A 100 34.93 -10.41 -9.01
CA LEU A 100 34.63 -9.53 -10.14
C LEU A 100 34.76 -8.03 -9.79
N VAL A 101 34.82 -7.72 -8.49
CA VAL A 101 34.85 -6.35 -7.96
C VAL A 101 36.00 -6.25 -6.97
N SER A 102 36.77 -5.16 -7.05
CA SER A 102 37.81 -4.86 -6.07
C SER A 102 37.22 -4.53 -4.71
N ASP A 103 37.91 -4.90 -3.62
CA ASP A 103 37.46 -4.65 -2.25
C ASP A 103 37.09 -3.17 -1.98
N GLU A 104 37.81 -2.22 -2.60
CA GLU A 104 37.49 -0.78 -2.52
C GLU A 104 36.10 -0.45 -3.09
N VAL A 105 35.75 -1.02 -4.25
CA VAL A 105 34.45 -0.77 -4.91
C VAL A 105 33.33 -1.47 -4.15
N GLU A 106 33.62 -2.62 -3.53
CA GLU A 106 32.70 -3.31 -2.62
C GLU A 106 32.38 -2.43 -1.39
N GLU A 107 33.41 -1.85 -0.76
CA GLU A 107 33.26 -0.97 0.40
C GLU A 107 32.52 0.33 0.05
N VAL A 108 32.86 0.97 -1.08
CA VAL A 108 32.17 2.19 -1.55
C VAL A 108 30.70 1.91 -1.87
N SER A 109 30.39 0.75 -2.45
CA SER A 109 29.01 0.35 -2.77
C SER A 109 28.22 0.06 -1.50
N ALA A 110 28.81 -0.66 -0.54
CA ALA A 110 28.21 -0.92 0.76
C ALA A 110 27.94 0.38 1.55
N ALA A 111 28.90 1.31 1.55
CA ALA A 111 28.76 2.62 2.18
C ALA A 111 27.66 3.46 1.52
N SER A 112 27.56 3.44 0.19
CA SER A 112 26.52 4.16 -0.55
C SER A 112 25.12 3.59 -0.27
N MET A 113 24.98 2.25 -0.25
CA MET A 113 23.71 1.59 0.09
C MET A 113 23.30 1.85 1.55
N SER A 114 24.26 1.81 2.48
CA SER A 114 24.03 2.16 3.88
C SER A 114 23.60 3.62 4.03
N GLY A 115 24.25 4.53 3.31
CA GLY A 115 23.89 5.95 3.25
C GLY A 115 22.48 6.19 2.70
N LEU A 116 22.08 5.48 1.65
CA LEU A 116 20.72 5.54 1.11
C LEU A 116 19.69 4.99 2.09
N THR A 117 20.00 3.88 2.76
CA THR A 117 19.10 3.30 3.77
C THR A 117 18.94 4.24 4.97
N ALA A 118 20.03 4.88 5.40
CA ALA A 118 20.01 5.89 6.44
C ALA A 118 19.22 7.15 6.02
N ALA A 119 19.35 7.59 4.77
CA ALA A 119 18.56 8.69 4.22
C ALA A 119 17.06 8.34 4.11
N LEU A 120 16.74 7.10 3.75
CA LEU A 120 15.37 6.59 3.71
C LEU A 120 14.76 6.52 5.13
N ALA A 121 15.53 6.03 6.10
CA ALA A 121 15.13 6.04 7.51
C ALA A 121 14.98 7.48 8.04
N ALA A 122 15.86 8.40 7.64
CA ALA A 122 15.77 9.80 7.99
C ALA A 122 14.52 10.45 7.40
N THR A 123 14.16 10.21 6.13
CA THR A 123 12.90 10.74 5.56
C THR A 123 11.65 10.10 6.15
N ALA A 124 11.72 8.84 6.59
CA ALA A 124 10.64 8.23 7.38
C ALA A 124 10.51 8.90 8.77
N ALA A 125 11.57 9.56 9.23
CA ALA A 125 11.62 10.39 10.44
C ALA A 125 11.52 11.90 10.16
N VAL A 126 11.33 12.35 8.90
CA VAL A 126 11.09 13.76 8.58
C VAL A 126 9.63 14.07 8.87
N GLY A 127 9.42 14.54 10.09
CA GLY A 127 8.17 14.89 10.78
C GLY A 127 8.51 15.06 12.27
N ASP A 128 7.55 15.48 13.11
CA ASP A 128 7.71 15.30 14.57
C ASP A 128 8.09 13.84 14.79
N GLY A 129 9.31 13.58 15.28
CA GLY A 129 10.06 12.30 15.17
C GLY A 129 9.43 11.06 15.82
N ASN A 130 8.12 11.09 16.08
CA ASN A 130 7.27 10.03 16.57
C ASN A 130 6.19 9.57 15.56
N LYS A 131 5.98 10.24 14.42
CA LYS A 131 4.96 9.82 13.43
C LYS A 131 5.61 9.21 12.19
N THR A 132 5.37 7.92 11.99
CA THR A 132 5.75 7.24 10.75
C THR A 132 4.84 7.71 9.61
N LEU A 133 5.30 7.55 8.36
CA LEU A 133 4.48 7.80 7.17
C LEU A 133 3.14 7.06 7.24
N GLU A 134 3.13 5.86 7.81
CA GLU A 134 1.93 5.06 8.01
C GLU A 134 0.92 5.76 8.93
N GLU A 135 1.39 6.39 10.02
CA GLU A 135 0.52 7.11 10.95
C GLU A 135 -0.11 8.34 10.29
N LEU A 136 0.66 9.06 9.48
CA LEU A 136 0.14 10.18 8.69
C LEU A 136 -0.88 9.71 7.64
N VAL A 137 -0.59 8.62 6.92
CA VAL A 137 -1.50 8.03 5.93
C VAL A 137 -2.78 7.53 6.59
N LYS A 138 -2.70 6.93 7.78
CA LYS A 138 -3.87 6.54 8.59
C LYS A 138 -4.68 7.75 9.03
N GLU A 139 -4.02 8.82 9.48
CA GLU A 139 -4.67 10.08 9.89
C GLU A 139 -5.51 10.67 8.73
N VAL A 140 -4.99 10.60 7.50
CA VAL A 140 -5.69 11.09 6.31
C VAL A 140 -6.74 10.12 5.77
N LEU A 141 -6.49 8.80 5.78
CA LEU A 141 -7.43 7.81 5.23
C LEU A 141 -8.61 7.52 6.14
N ARG A 142 -8.45 7.68 7.47
CA ARG A 142 -9.50 7.40 8.46
C ARG A 142 -10.82 8.13 8.19
N PRO A 143 -10.86 9.46 7.95
CA PRO A 143 -12.12 10.15 7.67
C PRO A 143 -12.81 9.67 6.39
N ILE A 144 -12.04 9.45 5.32
CA ILE A 144 -12.59 9.01 4.01
C ILE A 144 -13.19 7.61 4.13
N LEU A 145 -12.48 6.69 4.78
CA LEU A 145 -12.97 5.33 4.98
C LEU A 145 -14.19 5.30 5.90
N LYS A 146 -14.24 6.18 6.92
CA LYS A 146 -15.39 6.30 7.81
C LYS A 146 -16.64 6.76 7.06
N GLU A 147 -16.54 7.85 6.28
CA GLU A 147 -17.64 8.35 5.47
C GLU A 147 -18.16 7.27 4.50
N TRP A 148 -17.24 6.60 3.80
CA TRP A 148 -17.61 5.52 2.90
C TRP A 148 -18.29 4.36 3.62
N LEU A 149 -17.78 3.95 4.80
CA LEU A 149 -18.41 2.90 5.60
C LEU A 149 -19.80 3.33 6.08
N ASP A 150 -19.96 4.55 6.55
CA ASP A 150 -21.26 5.05 7.03
C ASP A 150 -22.31 5.03 5.89
N ASP A 151 -21.90 5.34 4.65
CA ASP A 151 -22.78 5.34 3.48
C ASP A 151 -23.05 3.95 2.88
N ASN A 152 -22.05 3.06 2.88
CA ASN A 152 -22.11 1.80 2.11
C ASN A 152 -22.31 0.55 2.97
N LEU A 153 -21.98 0.59 4.26
CA LEU A 153 -22.11 -0.55 5.16
C LEU A 153 -23.56 -1.04 5.32
N PRO A 154 -24.59 -0.19 5.41
CA PRO A 154 -25.97 -0.66 5.53
C PRO A 154 -26.41 -1.57 4.36
N ASP A 155 -26.14 -1.14 3.13
CA ASP A 155 -26.50 -1.89 1.92
C ASP A 155 -25.72 -3.22 1.81
N VAL A 156 -24.42 -3.18 2.11
CA VAL A 156 -23.58 -4.38 2.12
C VAL A 156 -24.09 -5.40 3.14
N VAL A 157 -24.46 -4.97 4.34
CA VAL A 157 -24.99 -5.86 5.39
C VAL A 157 -26.36 -6.40 5.00
N ASP A 158 -27.28 -5.58 4.50
CA ASP A 158 -28.61 -6.03 4.09
C ASP A 158 -28.53 -7.12 3.00
N ARG A 159 -27.65 -6.93 2.01
CA ARG A 159 -27.39 -7.94 0.98
C ARG A 159 -26.89 -9.26 1.57
N ILE A 160 -25.88 -9.20 2.46
CA ILE A 160 -25.30 -10.40 3.08
C ILE A 160 -26.31 -11.11 3.99
N VAL A 161 -27.09 -10.36 4.78
CA VAL A 161 -28.13 -10.93 5.66
C VAL A 161 -29.25 -11.55 4.84
N HIS A 162 -29.68 -10.92 3.75
CA HIS A 162 -30.67 -11.50 2.85
C HIS A 162 -30.21 -12.85 2.29
N GLU A 163 -28.98 -12.91 1.79
CA GLU A 163 -28.33 -14.15 1.32
C GLU A 163 -28.23 -15.21 2.44
N GLU A 164 -27.91 -14.81 3.68
CA GLU A 164 -27.83 -15.71 4.84
C GLU A 164 -29.19 -16.30 5.22
N VAL A 165 -30.23 -15.46 5.31
CA VAL A 165 -31.59 -15.90 5.66
C VAL A 165 -32.15 -16.83 4.59
N GLU A 166 -31.94 -16.52 3.31
CA GLU A 166 -32.36 -17.39 2.23
C GLU A 166 -31.67 -18.76 2.32
N ARG A 167 -30.35 -18.77 2.60
CA ARG A 167 -29.59 -20.01 2.77
C ARG A 167 -30.07 -20.85 3.96
N ILE A 168 -30.36 -20.22 5.10
CA ILE A 168 -30.91 -20.90 6.27
C ILE A 168 -32.32 -21.43 5.97
N SER A 169 -33.15 -20.65 5.27
CA SER A 169 -34.51 -21.05 4.88
C SER A 169 -34.52 -22.24 3.93
N GLN A 170 -33.61 -22.27 2.95
CA GLN A 170 -33.43 -23.41 2.05
C GLN A 170 -32.92 -24.66 2.78
N ARG A 171 -32.01 -24.50 3.76
CA ARG A 171 -31.51 -25.62 4.58
C ARG A 171 -32.56 -26.16 5.57
N ALA A 172 -33.44 -25.29 6.07
CA ALA A 172 -34.48 -25.66 7.04
C ALA A 172 -35.71 -26.31 6.41
N LYS A 173 -35.80 -26.33 5.07
CA LYS A 173 -36.90 -26.91 4.28
C LYS A 173 -36.53 -28.28 3.74
#